data_AF-A0A9D4AUN6-F1
#
_entry.id   AF-A0A9D4AUN6-F1
#
_cell.length_a   1.000
_cell.length_b   1.000
_cell.length_c   1.000
_cell.angle_alpha   90.00
_cell.angle_beta   90.00
_cell.angle_gamma   90.00
#
_symmetry.space_group_name_H-M   'P 1'
#
loop_
_entity.id
_entity.type
_entity.pdbx_description
1 polymer ?
#
loop_
_entity_poly.entity_id
_entity_poly.type
_entity_poly.pdbx_seq_one_letter_code
_entity_poly.pdbx_strand_id
1 'polypeptide(L)'
;MDNTTTTTLMKSCLDFIMADRDNRFEDAITAAKEMRGNLGVEPVLKETHIHWKKRQFGYESRDEVMGSSEETFKRQIFCLLVDTARVSSEERFGQMKHHKKTCWVLYDLCEMPGDREKTLEQLYGPSLDADTWGMFGCQ
;
A
#
# COMPACT_ATOMS: atom_id res chain seq x y z
N MET A 1 -0.52 22.64 -1.17
CA MET A 1 0.44 21.63 -0.69
C MET A 1 1.52 21.48 -1.75
N ASP A 2 2.75 21.60 -1.33
CA ASP A 2 3.96 21.40 -2.11
C ASP A 2 4.09 19.92 -2.52
N ASN A 3 3.94 19.63 -3.81
CA ASN A 3 3.92 18.26 -4.35
C ASN A 3 5.24 17.49 -4.07
N THR A 4 6.32 18.20 -3.80
CA THR A 4 7.64 17.66 -3.47
C THR A 4 7.62 16.98 -2.10
N THR A 5 7.04 17.62 -1.08
CA THR A 5 6.92 17.06 0.28
C THR A 5 6.03 15.83 0.30
N THR A 6 4.94 15.85 -0.49
CA THR A 6 4.07 14.68 -0.64
C THR A 6 4.83 13.49 -1.22
N THR A 7 5.66 13.71 -2.26
CA THR A 7 6.45 12.62 -2.86
C THR A 7 7.55 12.10 -1.96
N THR A 8 8.14 12.93 -1.08
CA THR A 8 9.14 12.47 -0.10
C THR A 8 8.50 11.66 1.03
N LEU A 9 7.36 12.12 1.55
CA LEU A 9 6.57 11.38 2.56
C LEU A 9 6.14 10.02 2.03
N MET A 10 5.66 9.97 0.79
CA MET A 10 5.26 8.73 0.14
C MET A 10 6.42 7.74 -0.03
N LYS A 11 7.61 8.21 -0.42
CA LYS A 11 8.81 7.36 -0.47
C LYS A 11 9.19 6.84 0.91
N SER A 12 9.18 7.71 1.93
CA SER A 12 9.45 7.30 3.31
C SER A 12 8.46 6.24 3.81
N CYS A 13 7.18 6.30 3.43
CA CYS A 13 6.21 5.27 3.75
C CYS A 13 6.54 3.92 3.07
N LEU A 14 7.01 3.93 1.83
CA LEU A 14 7.45 2.69 1.17
C LEU A 14 8.70 2.12 1.83
N ASP A 15 9.69 2.96 2.13
CA ASP A 15 10.92 2.54 2.79
C ASP A 15 10.64 1.94 4.17
N PHE A 16 9.66 2.52 4.90
CA PHE A 16 9.12 1.94 6.13
C PHE A 16 8.59 0.52 5.87
N ILE A 17 7.62 0.36 4.97
CA ILE A 17 7.05 -0.96 4.64
C ILE A 17 8.12 -1.97 4.19
N MET A 18 9.19 -1.52 3.53
CA MET A 18 10.31 -2.38 3.08
C MET A 18 11.25 -2.81 4.21
N ALA A 19 11.59 -1.90 5.14
CA ALA A 19 12.39 -2.22 6.32
C ALA A 19 11.67 -3.20 7.26
N ASP A 20 10.34 -3.26 7.16
CA ASP A 20 9.44 -3.97 8.07
C ASP A 20 9.36 -5.50 7.84
N ARG A 21 9.85 -6.00 6.70
CA ARG A 21 9.60 -7.39 6.28
C ARG A 21 10.21 -8.44 7.22
N ASP A 22 11.43 -8.19 7.71
CA ASP A 22 12.20 -9.24 8.39
C ASP A 22 12.12 -9.14 9.93
N ASN A 23 12.13 -7.92 10.50
CA ASN A 23 12.25 -7.73 11.96
C ASN A 23 10.92 -7.45 12.68
N ARG A 24 9.96 -6.79 12.02
CA ARG A 24 8.80 -6.24 12.75
C ARG A 24 7.70 -7.23 13.06
N PHE A 25 7.72 -8.39 12.43
CA PHE A 25 6.85 -9.47 12.86
C PHE A 25 7.19 -9.87 14.30
N GLU A 26 8.47 -10.00 14.63
CA GLU A 26 8.95 -10.33 15.97
C GLU A 26 8.67 -9.18 16.95
N ASP A 27 8.86 -7.93 16.52
CA ASP A 27 8.55 -6.75 17.33
C ASP A 27 7.04 -6.65 17.62
N ALA A 28 6.19 -6.90 16.62
CA ALA A 28 4.74 -6.88 16.77
C ALA A 28 4.26 -7.98 17.72
N ILE A 29 4.88 -9.17 17.64
CA ILE A 29 4.61 -10.27 18.57
C ILE A 29 5.06 -9.94 19.99
N THR A 30 6.22 -9.30 20.14
CA THR A 30 6.74 -8.86 21.44
C THR A 30 5.82 -7.81 22.06
N ALA A 31 5.43 -6.79 21.30
CA ALA A 31 4.48 -5.77 21.74
C ALA A 31 3.11 -6.38 22.10
N ALA A 32 2.61 -7.33 21.31
CA ALA A 32 1.37 -8.04 21.63
C ALA A 32 1.49 -8.87 22.92
N LYS A 33 2.64 -9.52 23.14
CA LYS A 33 2.95 -10.26 24.38
C LYS A 33 2.98 -9.34 25.61
N GLU A 34 3.55 -8.14 25.48
CA GLU A 34 3.58 -7.12 26.54
C GLU A 34 2.19 -6.56 26.85
N MET A 35 1.45 -6.13 25.83
CA MET A 35 0.07 -5.63 26.00
C MET A 35 -0.82 -6.67 26.66
N ARG A 36 -0.69 -7.93 26.26
CA ARG A 36 -1.40 -9.05 26.89
C ARG A 36 -1.04 -9.18 28.37
N GLY A 37 0.25 -9.10 28.72
CA GLY A 37 0.70 -9.13 30.12
C GLY A 37 0.03 -8.05 30.95
N ASN A 38 -0.14 -6.85 30.37
CA ASN A 38 -0.83 -5.74 31.01
C ASN A 38 -2.35 -5.95 31.13
N LEU A 39 -2.96 -6.62 30.16
CA LEU A 39 -4.41 -6.87 30.09
C LEU A 39 -4.86 -8.13 30.85
N GLY A 40 -3.94 -8.99 31.28
CA GLY A 40 -4.27 -10.23 32.00
C GLY A 40 -5.03 -11.27 31.15
N VAL A 41 -4.93 -11.18 29.82
CA VAL A 41 -5.63 -12.07 28.88
C VAL A 41 -4.77 -13.30 28.56
N GLU A 42 -5.39 -14.48 28.43
CA GLU A 42 -4.68 -15.72 28.14
C GLU A 42 -4.10 -15.73 26.70
N PRO A 43 -2.84 -16.19 26.50
CA PRO A 43 -2.15 -16.13 25.21
C PRO A 43 -2.58 -17.28 24.31
N VAL A 44 -3.49 -17.09 23.35
CA VAL A 44 -3.78 -18.20 22.42
C VAL A 44 -3.94 -17.73 20.98
N LEU A 45 -2.82 -17.76 20.25
CA LEU A 45 -2.85 -18.01 18.80
C LEU A 45 -3.18 -19.49 18.66
N LYS A 46 -4.46 -19.81 18.42
CA LYS A 46 -4.92 -21.20 18.39
C LYS A 46 -4.06 -22.00 17.42
N GLU A 47 -3.49 -23.09 17.88
CA GLU A 47 -2.85 -24.05 16.99
C GLU A 47 -3.91 -24.55 16.01
N THR A 48 -3.67 -24.35 14.72
CA THR A 48 -4.53 -24.89 13.67
C THR A 48 -4.58 -26.40 13.80
N HIS A 49 -5.78 -26.96 13.96
CA HIS A 49 -6.00 -28.40 14.03
C HIS A 49 -5.35 -29.08 12.82
N ILE A 50 -4.37 -29.94 13.08
CA ILE A 50 -3.69 -30.69 12.03
C ILE A 50 -4.65 -31.80 11.56
N HIS A 51 -5.18 -31.66 10.35
CA HIS A 51 -5.97 -32.71 9.73
C HIS A 51 -5.02 -33.80 9.23
N TRP A 52 -4.98 -34.94 9.94
CA TRP A 52 -4.19 -36.08 9.50
C TRP A 52 -4.98 -36.87 8.46
N LYS A 53 -4.48 -36.91 7.22
CA LYS A 53 -4.93 -37.88 6.23
C LYS A 53 -4.18 -39.19 6.43
N LYS A 54 -4.92 -40.31 6.46
CA LYS A 54 -4.31 -41.64 6.43
C LYS A 54 -3.66 -41.86 5.07
N ARG A 55 -2.35 -42.12 5.10
CA ARG A 55 -1.60 -42.55 3.91
C ARG A 55 -2.14 -43.90 3.45
N GLN A 56 -2.47 -44.01 2.17
CA GLN A 56 -2.94 -45.27 1.57
C GLN A 56 -1.74 -46.12 1.12
N PHE A 57 -0.61 -45.48 0.81
CA PHE A 57 0.59 -46.15 0.32
C PHE A 57 1.89 -45.62 0.97
N GLY A 58 2.89 -46.50 1.09
CA GLY A 58 4.16 -46.18 1.75
C GLY A 58 5.02 -45.11 1.04
N TYR A 59 4.82 -44.93 -0.27
CA TYR A 59 5.58 -43.97 -1.09
C TYR A 59 5.08 -42.52 -0.95
N GLU A 60 3.93 -42.28 -0.31
CA GLU A 60 3.18 -41.01 -0.39
C GLU A 60 3.81 -39.74 0.23
N SER A 61 5.09 -39.60 0.59
CA SER A 61 5.57 -38.43 1.38
C SER A 61 4.65 -38.01 2.56
N ARG A 62 4.92 -36.90 3.25
CA ARG A 62 3.95 -36.30 4.20
C ARG A 62 3.42 -35.03 3.54
N ASP A 63 2.11 -34.85 3.49
CA ASP A 63 1.48 -33.57 3.12
C ASP A 63 1.93 -32.53 4.16
N GLU A 64 2.98 -31.80 3.81
CA GLU A 64 3.62 -30.65 4.48
C GLU A 64 3.76 -30.70 6.02
N VAL A 65 5.00 -30.52 6.49
CA VAL A 65 5.24 -30.17 7.90
C VAL A 65 4.66 -28.77 8.11
N MET A 66 3.46 -28.68 8.69
CA MET A 66 2.93 -27.40 9.15
C MET A 66 3.92 -26.87 10.18
N GLY A 67 4.52 -25.71 9.88
CA GLY A 67 5.35 -24.97 10.83
C GLY A 67 4.55 -24.58 12.07
N SER A 68 5.18 -23.87 13.01
CA SER A 68 4.44 -23.35 14.17
C SER A 68 3.24 -22.50 13.71
N SER A 69 2.20 -22.38 14.56
CA SER A 69 1.03 -21.53 14.25
C SER A 69 1.45 -20.10 13.90
N GLU A 70 2.51 -19.63 14.56
CA GLU A 70 3.16 -18.34 14.34
C GLU A 70 3.84 -18.23 12.97
N GLU A 71 4.61 -19.23 12.54
CA GLU A 71 5.23 -19.28 11.21
C GLU A 71 4.19 -19.33 10.09
N THR A 72 3.11 -20.08 10.31
CA THR A 72 2.00 -20.18 9.36
C THR A 72 1.29 -18.85 9.23
N PHE A 73 0.98 -18.19 10.36
CA PHE A 73 0.41 -16.84 10.38
C PHE A 73 1.32 -15.81 9.70
N LYS A 74 2.63 -15.86 9.98
CA LYS A 74 3.65 -15.01 9.34
C LYS A 74 3.59 -15.15 7.82
N ARG A 75 3.64 -16.39 7.33
CA ARG A 75 3.70 -16.66 5.89
C ARG A 75 2.39 -16.36 5.17
N GLN A 76 1.26 -16.83 5.71
CA GLN A 76 -0.02 -16.79 5.01
C GLN A 76 -0.72 -15.44 5.08
N ILE A 77 -0.54 -14.71 6.19
CA ILE A 77 -1.26 -13.46 6.43
C ILE A 77 -0.31 -12.28 6.41
N PHE A 78 0.70 -12.28 7.29
CA PHE A 78 1.56 -11.10 7.46
C PHE A 78 2.33 -10.74 6.18
N CYS A 79 3.08 -11.69 5.62
CA CYS A 79 3.82 -11.46 4.38
C CYS A 79 2.89 -11.05 3.24
N LEU A 80 1.75 -11.73 3.10
CA LEU A 80 0.77 -11.43 2.04
C LEU A 80 0.23 -10.00 2.17
N LEU A 81 -0.10 -9.55 3.39
CA LEU A 81 -0.58 -8.21 3.65
C LEU A 81 0.48 -7.15 3.30
N VAL A 82 1.72 -7.36 3.74
CA VAL A 82 2.85 -6.46 3.49
C VAL A 82 3.14 -6.36 1.98
N ASP A 83 3.19 -7.50 1.30
CA ASP A 83 3.42 -7.55 -0.15
C ASP A 83 2.29 -6.86 -0.93
N THR A 84 1.03 -7.06 -0.52
CA THR A 84 -0.13 -6.39 -1.13
C THR A 84 -0.09 -4.88 -0.90
N ALA A 85 0.20 -4.45 0.33
CA ALA A 85 0.33 -3.04 0.67
C ALA A 85 1.44 -2.38 -0.15
N ARG A 86 2.58 -3.07 -0.31
CA ARG A 86 3.70 -2.63 -1.14
C ARG A 86 3.29 -2.46 -2.60
N VAL A 87 2.80 -3.52 -3.25
CA VAL A 87 2.44 -3.49 -4.68
C VAL A 87 1.40 -2.40 -4.94
N SER A 88 0.37 -2.32 -4.09
CA SER A 88 -0.67 -1.30 -4.25
C SER A 88 -0.14 0.12 -4.07
N SER A 89 0.90 0.32 -3.24
CA SER A 89 1.50 1.63 -3.01
C SER A 89 2.46 2.03 -4.13
N GLU A 90 3.29 1.09 -4.61
CA GLU A 90 4.17 1.28 -5.76
C GLU A 90 3.37 1.62 -7.02
N GLU A 91 2.27 0.91 -7.28
CA GLU A 91 1.39 1.15 -8.42
C GLU A 91 0.79 2.56 -8.38
N ARG A 92 0.20 2.95 -7.24
CA ARG A 92 -0.36 4.29 -7.04
C ARG A 92 0.69 5.39 -7.17
N PHE A 93 1.92 5.15 -6.75
CA PHE A 93 3.01 6.12 -6.95
C PHE A 93 3.43 6.24 -8.40
N GLY A 94 3.42 5.13 -9.15
CA GLY A 94 3.60 5.14 -10.60
C GLY A 94 2.52 5.99 -11.28
N GLN A 95 1.25 5.77 -10.93
CA GLN A 95 0.12 6.52 -11.47
C GLN A 95 0.22 8.01 -11.14
N MET A 96 0.57 8.38 -9.90
CA MET A 96 0.72 9.79 -9.50
C MET A 96 1.87 10.48 -10.24
N LYS A 97 3.02 9.82 -10.42
CA LYS A 97 4.13 10.35 -11.21
C LYS A 97 3.74 10.54 -12.68
N HIS A 98 3.01 9.58 -13.23
CA HIS A 98 2.50 9.65 -14.60
C HIS A 98 1.50 10.79 -14.75
N HIS A 99 0.54 10.92 -13.83
CA HIS A 99 -0.42 12.01 -13.81
C HIS A 99 0.27 13.38 -13.73
N LYS A 100 1.28 13.53 -12.86
CA LYS A 100 2.11 14.75 -12.82
C LYS A 100 2.77 15.04 -14.18
N LYS A 101 3.32 14.02 -14.84
CA LYS A 101 3.96 14.19 -16.15
C LYS A 101 2.96 14.57 -17.25
N THR A 102 1.74 14.04 -17.21
CA THR A 102 0.72 14.32 -18.22
C THR A 102 0.04 15.67 -17.98
N CYS A 103 -0.25 15.99 -16.72
CA CYS A 103 -0.96 17.20 -16.30
C CYS A 103 -0.01 18.32 -15.83
N TRP A 104 1.29 18.25 -16.18
CA TRP A 104 2.31 19.20 -15.73
C TRP A 104 1.94 20.65 -16.04
N VAL A 105 1.34 20.89 -17.22
CA VAL A 105 0.85 22.22 -17.65
C VAL A 105 -0.18 22.78 -16.66
N LEU A 106 -1.10 21.95 -16.18
CA LEU A 106 -2.13 22.38 -15.23
C LEU A 106 -1.54 22.71 -13.86
N TYR A 107 -0.50 21.98 -13.44
CA TYR A 107 0.22 22.26 -12.20
C TYR A 107 1.01 23.58 -12.29
N ASP A 108 1.71 23.83 -13.40
CA ASP A 108 2.46 25.07 -13.63
C ASP A 108 1.53 26.29 -13.72
N LEU A 109 0.36 26.14 -14.33
CA LEU A 109 -0.67 27.20 -14.38
C LEU A 109 -1.28 27.52 -13.02
N CYS A 110 -1.36 26.55 -12.11
CA CYS A 110 -1.81 26.76 -10.74
C CYS A 110 -0.79 27.56 -9.89
N GLU A 111 0.49 27.51 -10.25
CA GLU A 111 1.57 28.21 -9.53
C GLU A 111 1.79 29.66 -10.03
N MET A 112 1.24 30.03 -11.19
CA MET A 112 1.40 31.36 -11.80
C MET A 112 0.37 32.38 -11.27
N PRO A 113 0.81 33.54 -10.73
CA PRO A 113 -0.10 34.59 -10.28
C PRO A 113 -0.51 35.48 -11.48
N GLY A 114 -1.72 35.26 -12.00
CA GLY A 114 -2.40 36.16 -12.95
C GLY A 114 -2.49 35.64 -14.38
N ASP A 115 -3.69 35.74 -14.97
CA ASP A 115 -4.09 35.42 -16.35
C ASP A 115 -4.19 33.93 -16.77
N ARG A 116 -4.62 33.07 -15.83
CA ARG A 116 -4.86 31.62 -16.04
C ARG A 116 -5.79 31.30 -17.22
N GLU A 117 -6.90 32.05 -17.34
CA GLU A 117 -7.94 31.83 -18.37
C GLU A 117 -7.41 32.09 -19.79
N LYS A 118 -6.65 33.16 -19.99
CA LYS A 118 -6.10 33.50 -21.32
C LYS A 118 -5.09 32.46 -21.81
N THR A 119 -4.26 31.93 -20.91
CA THR A 119 -3.32 30.84 -21.23
C THR A 119 -4.01 29.52 -21.53
N LEU A 120 -5.12 29.21 -20.84
CA LEU A 120 -5.91 28.00 -21.12
C LEU A 120 -6.63 28.11 -22.48
N GLU A 121 -7.21 29.26 -22.80
CA GLU A 121 -7.81 29.52 -24.12
C GLU A 121 -6.79 29.44 -25.25
N GLN A 122 -5.56 29.94 -25.05
CA GLN A 122 -4.50 29.85 -26.07
C GLN A 122 -4.01 28.42 -26.32
N LEU A 123 -3.99 27.55 -25.30
CA LEU A 123 -3.48 26.19 -25.42
C LEU A 123 -4.55 25.17 -25.86
N TYR A 124 -5.81 25.37 -25.45
CA TYR A 124 -6.90 24.40 -25.61
C TYR A 124 -8.12 24.94 -26.39
N GLY A 125 -8.19 26.24 -26.64
CA GLY A 125 -9.30 26.91 -27.35
C GLY A 125 -9.62 26.38 -28.76
N PRO A 126 -8.68 25.81 -29.54
CA PRO A 126 -9.03 25.21 -30.83
C PRO A 126 -9.73 23.84 -30.74
N SER A 127 -9.79 23.20 -29.56
CA SER A 127 -10.15 21.77 -29.44
C SER A 127 -11.26 21.42 -28.43
N LEU A 128 -11.83 22.38 -27.71
CA LEU A 128 -12.85 22.11 -26.68
C LEU A 128 -14.14 22.89 -26.95
N ASP A 129 -15.23 22.13 -27.16
CA ASP A 129 -16.59 22.66 -27.30
C ASP A 129 -17.04 23.37 -26.02
N ALA A 130 -17.85 24.42 -26.18
CA ALA A 130 -18.28 25.37 -25.15
C ALA A 130 -18.89 24.74 -23.88
N ASP A 131 -19.39 23.51 -23.97
CA ASP A 131 -20.07 22.80 -22.86
C ASP A 131 -19.10 22.30 -21.77
N THR A 132 -17.79 22.26 -22.03
CA THR A 132 -16.79 21.75 -21.06
C THR A 132 -16.30 22.79 -20.04
N TRP A 133 -16.56 24.08 -20.28
CA TRP A 133 -16.15 25.17 -19.37
C TRP A 133 -16.87 25.15 -18.02
N GLY A 134 -18.04 24.52 -17.93
CA GLY A 134 -18.81 24.41 -16.68
C GLY A 134 -18.26 23.38 -15.67
N MET A 135 -17.33 22.51 -16.07
CA MET A 135 -16.81 21.42 -15.21
C MET A 135 -15.54 21.78 -14.44
N PHE A 136 -14.81 22.81 -14.86
CA PHE A 136 -13.52 23.19 -14.26
C PHE A 136 -13.60 24.44 -13.35
N GLY A 137 -14.81 24.85 -12.98
CA GLY A 137 -15.05 25.91 -11.98
C GLY A 137 -14.51 25.48 -10.62
N CYS A 138 -13.29 25.93 -10.31
CA CYS A 138 -12.68 25.78 -9.00
C CYS A 138 -13.37 26.72 -8.01
N GLN A 139 -13.97 26.15 -6.95
CA GLN A 139 -14.48 26.88 -5.78
C GLN A 139 -13.38 27.12 -4.75
#